data_AF-A0A1H3ZZS7-F1
#
_entry.id   AF-A0A1H3ZZS7-F1
#
_cell.length_a   1.000
_cell.length_b   1.000
_cell.length_c   1.000
_cell.angle_alpha   90.00
_cell.angle_beta   90.00
_cell.angle_gamma   90.00
#
_symmetry.space_group_name_H-M   'P 1'
#
loop_
_entity.id
_entity.type
_entity.pdbx_description
1 polymer ?
#
loop_
_entity_poly.entity_id
_entity_poly.type
_entity_poly.pdbx_seq_one_letter_code
_entity_poly.pdbx_strand_id
1 'polypeptide(L)'
;MAELYARIHPASSYYADQDTGEPFRVTLKPEPTDGFYWLGGPGGQYRHSDLQLFVKCGDELERCRMYAANGERSQIVRIMLADILAQAERGELCPEHLEHWVTQQRKRLTAILTAARANWVEEVDEI
;
A
#
# COMPACT_ATOMS: atom_id res chain seq x y z
N MET A 1 -15.92 3.14 6.49
CA MET A 1 -14.63 2.83 5.82
C MET A 1 -14.31 3.99 4.92
N ALA A 2 -13.06 4.46 4.90
CA ALA A 2 -12.64 5.51 3.96
C ALA A 2 -12.76 5.01 2.52
N GLU A 3 -13.17 5.88 1.61
CA GLU A 3 -13.20 5.55 0.18
C GLU A 3 -11.77 5.60 -0.38
N LEU A 4 -11.36 4.50 -1.01
CA LEU A 4 -10.05 4.38 -1.64
C LEU A 4 -10.18 4.61 -3.14
N TYR A 5 -9.24 5.37 -3.67
CA TYR A 5 -9.11 5.67 -5.08
C TYR A 5 -7.72 5.21 -5.54
N ALA A 6 -7.60 4.89 -6.82
CA ALA A 6 -6.35 4.48 -7.43
C ALA A 6 -6.20 5.13 -8.79
N ARG A 7 -4.97 5.39 -9.18
CA ARG A 7 -4.58 5.65 -10.57
C ARG A 7 -3.60 4.57 -10.99
N ILE A 8 -3.64 4.16 -12.26
CA ILE A 8 -2.67 3.23 -12.78
C ILE A 8 -1.27 3.88 -12.73
N HIS A 9 -0.30 3.14 -12.21
CA HIS A 9 1.07 3.60 -12.14
C HIS A 9 1.62 3.73 -13.57
N PRO A 10 2.22 4.87 -13.97
CA PRO A 10 2.73 5.07 -15.34
C PRO A 10 3.79 4.06 -15.75
N ALA A 11 4.52 3.52 -14.78
CA ALA A 11 5.51 2.46 -14.99
C ALA A 11 4.94 1.03 -14.98
N SER A 12 3.61 0.86 -14.88
CA SER A 12 3.00 -0.47 -14.96
C SER A 12 3.23 -1.07 -16.35
N SER A 13 3.85 -2.25 -16.40
CA SER A 13 4.10 -2.94 -17.67
C SER A 13 2.85 -3.54 -18.30
N TYR A 14 1.73 -3.62 -17.56
CA TYR A 14 0.53 -4.37 -17.95
C TYR A 14 -0.68 -3.49 -18.22
N TYR A 15 -0.75 -2.31 -17.61
CA TYR A 15 -1.96 -1.48 -17.63
C TYR A 15 -1.70 -0.02 -17.99
N ALA A 16 -0.46 0.38 -18.28
CA ALA A 16 -0.12 1.80 -18.52
C ALA A 16 -0.91 2.43 -19.67
N ASP A 17 -1.33 1.64 -20.67
CA ASP A 17 -2.17 2.06 -21.79
C ASP A 17 -3.62 2.39 -21.36
N GLN A 18 -4.04 1.96 -20.17
CA GLN A 18 -5.35 2.21 -19.59
C GLN A 18 -5.36 3.39 -18.60
N ASP A 19 -4.23 4.06 -18.38
CA ASP A 19 -4.17 5.23 -17.50
C ASP A 19 -4.88 6.43 -18.15
N THR A 20 -6.06 6.76 -17.64
CA THR A 20 -6.83 7.93 -18.07
C THR A 20 -6.30 9.24 -17.47
N GLY A 21 -5.31 9.18 -16.58
CA GLY A 21 -4.77 10.33 -15.85
C GLY A 21 -5.53 10.68 -14.58
N GLU A 22 -6.75 10.15 -14.40
CA GLU A 22 -7.65 10.46 -13.29
C GLU A 22 -7.77 9.27 -12.31
N PRO A 23 -7.79 9.52 -10.98
CA PRO A 23 -8.04 8.46 -10.01
C PRO A 23 -9.47 7.90 -10.11
N PHE A 24 -9.61 6.58 -10.05
CA PHE A 24 -10.86 5.85 -10.01
C PHE A 24 -11.06 5.14 -8.67
N ARG A 25 -12.31 4.94 -8.26
CA ARG A 25 -12.63 4.24 -7.02
C ARG A 25 -12.18 2.78 -7.09
N VAL A 26 -11.57 2.29 -6.01
CA VAL A 26 -11.16 0.89 -5.87
C VAL A 26 -11.59 0.30 -4.53
N THR A 27 -11.74 -1.02 -4.50
CA THR A 27 -11.98 -1.81 -3.29
C THR A 27 -10.91 -2.87 -3.18
N LEU A 28 -10.32 -3.02 -1.98
CA LEU A 28 -9.42 -4.13 -1.70
C LEU A 28 -10.25 -5.40 -1.52
N LYS A 29 -9.97 -6.43 -2.32
CA LYS A 29 -10.55 -7.75 -2.17
C LYS A 29 -9.45 -8.73 -1.73
N PRO A 30 -9.55 -9.32 -0.53
CA PRO A 30 -8.73 -10.47 -0.19
C PRO A 30 -9.13 -11.65 -1.09
N GLU A 31 -8.15 -12.31 -1.68
CA GLU A 31 -8.33 -13.53 -2.45
C GLU A 31 -7.62 -14.67 -1.74
N PRO A 32 -8.33 -15.74 -1.35
CA PRO A 32 -7.81 -16.79 -0.47
C PRO A 32 -6.52 -17.47 -0.94
N THR A 33 -6.25 -17.49 -2.26
CA THR A 33 -5.11 -18.22 -2.83
C THR A 33 -3.94 -17.34 -3.24
N ASP A 34 -4.19 -16.07 -3.57
CA ASP A 34 -3.18 -15.20 -4.20
C ASP A 34 -2.95 -13.87 -3.46
N GLY A 35 -3.51 -13.72 -2.26
CA GLY A 35 -3.28 -12.55 -1.40
C GLY A 35 -4.32 -11.46 -1.64
N PHE A 36 -3.93 -10.29 -2.14
CA PHE A 36 -4.81 -9.13 -2.24
C PHE A 36 -4.83 -8.53 -3.65
N TYR A 37 -6.03 -8.28 -4.15
CA TYR A 37 -6.26 -7.59 -5.41
C TYR A 37 -7.09 -6.33 -5.21
N TRP A 38 -6.84 -5.33 -6.05
CA TRP A 38 -7.66 -4.13 -6.12
C TRP A 38 -8.68 -4.27 -7.24
N LEU A 39 -9.96 -4.11 -6.90
CA LEU A 39 -11.05 -4.15 -7.87
C LEU A 39 -11.59 -2.75 -8.15
N GLY A 40 -11.92 -2.49 -9.41
CA GLY A 40 -12.44 -1.21 -9.89
C GLY A 40 -11.76 -0.77 -11.18
N GLY A 41 -12.04 0.47 -11.62
CA GLY A 41 -11.38 1.06 -12.78
C GLY A 41 -11.60 0.35 -14.12
N PRO A 42 -10.91 0.80 -15.18
CA PRO A 42 -11.11 0.32 -16.55
C PRO A 42 -10.68 -1.13 -16.81
N GLY A 43 -9.66 -1.59 -16.09
CA GLY A 43 -9.10 -2.94 -16.19
C GLY A 43 -9.75 -3.95 -15.23
N GLY A 44 -10.62 -3.49 -14.34
CA GLY A 44 -11.42 -4.30 -13.43
C GLY A 44 -10.66 -4.88 -12.22
N GLN A 45 -9.43 -5.36 -12.41
CA GLN A 45 -8.60 -5.96 -11.36
C GLN A 45 -7.12 -5.60 -11.55
N TYR A 46 -6.45 -5.23 -10.45
CA TYR A 46 -5.06 -4.79 -10.46
C TYR A 46 -4.26 -5.34 -9.28
N ARG A 47 -2.94 -5.48 -9.48
CA ARG A 47 -1.98 -5.70 -8.41
C ARG A 47 -1.65 -4.37 -7.72
N HIS A 48 -1.26 -4.43 -6.46
CA HIS A 48 -0.90 -3.22 -5.71
C HIS A 48 0.26 -2.44 -6.35
N SER A 49 1.27 -3.13 -6.92
CA SER A 49 2.44 -2.51 -7.57
C SER A 49 2.09 -1.70 -8.82
N ASP A 50 0.96 -1.99 -9.45
CA ASP A 50 0.51 -1.34 -10.67
C ASP A 50 -0.35 -0.10 -10.39
N LEU A 51 -0.57 0.26 -9.11
CA LEU A 51 -1.44 1.35 -8.71
C LEU A 51 -0.71 2.38 -7.83
N GLN A 52 -1.09 3.64 -8.00
CA GLN A 52 -0.89 4.70 -7.01
C GLN A 52 -2.21 4.91 -6.27
N LEU A 53 -2.20 4.78 -4.95
CA LEU A 53 -3.41 4.85 -4.14
C LEU A 53 -3.62 6.24 -3.53
N PHE A 54 -4.89 6.60 -3.36
CA PHE A 54 -5.37 7.85 -2.81
C PHE A 54 -6.52 7.58 -1.84
N VAL A 55 -6.67 8.47 -0.85
CA VAL A 55 -7.81 8.53 0.06
C VAL A 55 -8.55 9.83 -0.17
N LYS A 56 -9.88 9.79 -0.07
CA LYS A 56 -10.69 11.00 -0.12
C LYS A 56 -10.74 11.67 1.25
N CYS A 57 -10.22 12.90 1.32
CA CYS A 57 -10.21 13.76 2.52
C CYS A 57 -10.99 15.03 2.20
N GLY A 58 -12.28 15.08 2.59
CA GLY A 58 -13.19 16.13 2.15
C GLY A 58 -13.45 16.04 0.64
N ASP A 59 -13.18 17.12 -0.08
CA ASP A 59 -13.31 17.21 -1.55
C ASP A 59 -12.00 16.90 -2.29
N GLU A 60 -10.89 16.68 -1.56
CA GLU A 60 -9.58 16.42 -2.15
C GLU A 60 -9.21 14.93 -2.10
N LEU A 61 -8.41 14.52 -3.09
CA LEU A 61 -7.78 13.20 -3.12
C LEU A 61 -6.32 13.33 -2.70
N GLU A 62 -6.00 12.78 -1.53
CA GLU A 62 -4.65 12.77 -1.02
C GLU A 62 -3.97 11.43 -1.33
N ARG A 63 -2.75 11.48 -1.85
CA ARG A 63 -1.97 10.25 -2.10
C ARG A 63 -1.69 9.52 -0.79
N CYS A 64 -1.94 8.22 -0.76
CA CYS A 64 -1.57 7.34 0.35
C CYS A 64 -0.05 7.36 0.51
N ARG A 65 0.44 8.07 1.53
CA ARG A 65 1.86 8.03 1.94
C ARG A 65 2.10 6.81 2.82
N MET A 66 3.30 6.22 2.76
CA MET A 66 3.70 5.10 3.64
C MET A 66 3.69 5.47 5.13
N TYR A 67 3.76 6.78 5.44
CA TYR A 67 3.72 7.31 6.80
C TYR A 67 2.68 8.44 6.87
N ALA A 68 1.83 8.42 7.89
CA ALA A 68 1.10 9.59 8.35
C ALA A 68 1.57 9.94 9.75
N ALA A 69 1.95 11.19 9.96
CA ALA A 69 1.58 11.88 11.17
C ALA A 69 0.04 11.80 11.25
N ASN A 70 -0.51 11.30 12.36
CA ASN A 70 -1.94 11.37 12.71
C ASN A 70 -2.85 10.23 12.21
N GLY A 71 -2.37 8.98 12.19
CA GLY A 71 -3.22 7.78 12.32
C GLY A 71 -4.15 7.40 11.16
N GLU A 72 -4.45 8.30 10.23
CA GLU A 72 -5.42 8.09 9.15
C GLU A 72 -4.80 7.53 7.85
N ARG A 73 -3.48 7.68 7.62
CA ARG A 73 -2.82 7.19 6.39
C ARG A 73 -2.06 5.86 6.52
N SER A 74 -2.17 5.15 7.64
CA SER A 74 -1.61 3.78 7.79
C SER A 74 -2.58 2.66 7.37
N GLN A 75 -3.67 3.00 6.66
CA GLN A 75 -4.80 2.09 6.43
C GLN A 75 -4.40 0.82 5.68
N ILE A 76 -3.59 0.92 4.62
CA ILE A 76 -3.21 -0.25 3.80
C ILE A 76 -2.36 -1.23 4.61
N VAL A 77 -1.34 -0.73 5.31
CA VAL A 77 -0.49 -1.56 6.19
C VAL A 77 -1.33 -2.19 7.30
N ARG A 78 -2.25 -1.43 7.90
CA ARG A 78 -3.18 -1.98 8.91
C ARG A 78 -4.05 -3.08 8.35
N ILE A 79 -4.62 -2.92 7.15
CA ILE A 79 -5.46 -3.94 6.53
C ILE A 79 -4.66 -5.21 6.25
N MET A 80 -3.46 -5.09 5.69
CA MET A 80 -2.58 -6.24 5.44
C MET A 80 -2.19 -6.96 6.74
N LEU A 81 -1.83 -6.21 7.78
CA LEU A 81 -1.45 -6.80 9.07
C LEU A 81 -2.65 -7.43 9.81
N ALA A 82 -3.86 -6.87 9.67
CA ALA A 82 -5.06 -7.42 10.29
C ALA A 82 -5.40 -8.81 9.76
N ASP A 83 -5.23 -9.04 8.46
CA ASP A 83 -5.46 -10.36 7.86
C ASP A 83 -4.43 -11.39 8.33
N ILE A 84 -3.14 -11.02 8.35
CA ILE A 84 -2.06 -11.88 8.87
C ILE A 84 -2.31 -12.21 10.34
N LEU A 85 -2.78 -11.25 11.14
CA LEU A 85 -3.14 -11.47 12.53
C LEU A 85 -4.30 -12.47 12.64
N ALA A 86 -5.34 -12.32 11.83
CA ALA A 86 -6.47 -13.26 11.82
C ALA A 86 -6.05 -14.69 11.44
N GLN A 87 -5.15 -14.85 10.46
CA GLN A 87 -4.59 -16.16 10.11
C GLN A 87 -3.75 -16.75 11.26
N ALA A 88 -2.96 -15.91 11.95
CA ALA A 88 -2.19 -16.33 13.12
C ALA A 88 -3.10 -16.82 14.26
N GLU A 89 -4.17 -16.08 14.55
CA GLU A 89 -5.16 -16.44 15.57
C GLU A 89 -5.90 -17.75 15.25
N ARG A 90 -6.09 -18.05 13.96
CA ARG A 90 -6.65 -19.34 13.49
C ARG A 90 -5.65 -20.48 13.46
N GLY A 91 -4.37 -20.24 13.73
CA GLY A 91 -3.31 -21.25 13.68
C GLY A 91 -2.93 -21.68 12.26
N GLU A 92 -3.24 -20.85 11.25
CA GLU A 92 -2.98 -21.13 9.83
C GLU A 92 -1.53 -20.81 9.42
N LEU A 93 -0.78 -20.13 10.30
CA LEU A 93 0.60 -19.72 10.06
C LEU A 93 1.58 -20.57 10.87
N CYS A 94 2.56 -21.15 10.18
CA CYS A 94 3.71 -21.82 10.81
C CYS A 94 4.59 -20.77 11.53
N PRO A 95 4.84 -20.90 12.85
CA PRO A 95 5.62 -19.92 13.61
C PRO A 95 7.04 -19.69 13.07
N GLU A 96 7.73 -20.75 12.66
CA GLU A 96 9.11 -20.70 12.16
C GLU A 96 9.19 -19.94 10.83
N HIS A 97 8.22 -20.15 9.94
CA HIS A 97 8.12 -19.40 8.69
C HIS A 97 7.80 -17.93 8.94
N LEU A 98 6.90 -17.65 9.90
CA LEU A 98 6.54 -16.29 10.26
C LEU A 98 7.73 -15.54 10.88
N GLU A 99 8.49 -16.19 11.76
CA GLU A 99 9.71 -15.62 12.37
C GLU A 99 10.76 -15.30 11.31
N HIS A 100 10.97 -16.21 10.34
CA HIS A 100 11.86 -15.95 9.21
C HIS A 100 11.39 -14.73 8.40
N TRP A 101 10.11 -14.67 8.06
CA TRP A 101 9.54 -13.55 7.32
C TRP A 101 9.68 -12.22 8.07
N VAL A 102 9.37 -12.19 9.37
CA VAL A 102 9.54 -11.01 10.24
C VAL A 102 10.99 -10.53 10.23
N THR A 103 11.95 -11.45 10.34
CA THR A 103 13.39 -11.13 10.30
C THR A 103 13.79 -10.49 8.96
N GLN A 104 13.31 -11.05 7.83
CA GLN A 104 13.56 -10.50 6.49
C GLN A 104 12.95 -9.10 6.32
N GLN A 105 11.69 -8.89 6.74
CA GLN A 105 11.05 -7.57 6.64
C GLN A 105 11.76 -6.54 7.52
N ARG A 106 12.17 -6.91 8.73
CA ARG A 106 12.96 -6.03 9.61
C ARG A 106 14.23 -5.57 8.91
N LYS A 107 15.00 -6.48 8.31
CA LYS A 107 16.22 -6.16 7.56
C LYS A 107 15.95 -5.18 6.41
N ARG A 108 14.89 -5.41 5.62
CA ARG A 108 14.50 -4.53 4.50
C ARG A 108 14.10 -3.14 4.98
N LEU A 109 13.24 -3.06 5.99
CA LEU A 109 12.78 -1.78 6.57
C LEU A 109 13.94 -1.00 7.18
N THR A 110 14.89 -1.68 7.85
CA THR A 110 16.11 -1.05 8.36
C THR A 110 16.96 -0.48 7.22
N ALA A 111 17.14 -1.21 6.11
CA ALA A 111 17.88 -0.71 4.96
C ALA A 111 17.23 0.53 4.32
N ILE A 112 15.89 0.52 4.18
CA ILE A 112 15.12 1.68 3.71
C ILE A 112 15.31 2.88 4.66
N LEU A 113 15.20 2.67 5.98
CA LEU A 113 15.40 3.73 6.96
C LEU A 113 16.81 4.33 6.89
N THR A 114 17.84 3.48 6.75
CA THR A 114 19.22 3.94 6.59
C THR A 114 19.36 4.79 5.32
N ALA A 115 18.81 4.33 4.20
CA ALA A 115 18.84 5.09 2.95
C ALA A 115 18.08 6.42 3.07
N ALA A 116 16.90 6.42 3.69
CA ALA A 116 16.11 7.63 3.90
C ALA A 116 16.87 8.65 4.76
N ARG A 117 17.51 8.22 5.84
CA ARG A 117 18.35 9.09 6.69
C ARG A 117 19.54 9.67 5.94
N ALA A 118 20.20 8.87 5.11
CA ALA A 118 21.37 9.29 4.36
C ALA A 118 21.04 10.32 3.25
N ASN A 119 19.80 10.30 2.74
CA ASN A 119 19.37 11.14 1.63
C ASN A 119 18.35 12.22 2.05
N TRP A 120 18.05 12.35 3.35
CA TRP A 120 17.12 13.36 3.83
C TRP A 120 17.76 14.74 3.65
N VAL A 121 17.12 15.58 2.86
CA VAL A 121 17.43 17.00 2.74
C VAL A 121 16.34 17.74 3.48
N GLU A 122 16.72 18.54 4.47
CA GLU A 122 15.79 19.43 5.17
C GLU A 122 15.30 20.48 4.14
N GLU A 123 13.99 20.57 3.91
CA GLU A 123 13.41 21.66 3.13
C GLU A 123 13.75 22.97 3.84
N VAL A 124 14.70 23.72 3.30
CA VAL A 124 14.94 25.10 3.71
C VAL A 124 13.84 25.91 3.04
N ASP A 125 12.83 26.32 3.81
CA ASP A 125 11.90 27.36 3.40
C ASP A 125 12.72 28.66 3.25
N GLU A 126 13.19 28.95 2.03
CA GLU A 126 13.71 30.27 1.68
C GLU A 126 12.52 31.25 1.65
N ILE A 127 12.45 32.10 2.69
CA ILE A 127 11.56 33.26 2.79
C ILE A 127 12.10 34.40 1.92
#